data_AF-A0A1G9CAZ6-F1
#
_entry.id   AF-A0A1G9CAZ6-F1
#
_cell.length_a   1.000
_cell.length_b   1.000
_cell.length_c   1.000
_cell.angle_alpha   90.00
_cell.angle_beta   90.00
_cell.angle_gamma   90.00
#
_symmetry.space_group_name_H-M   'P 1'
#
loop_
_entity.id
_entity.type
_entity.pdbx_description
1 polymer ?
#
loop_
_entity_poly.entity_id
_entity_poly.type
_entity_poly.pdbx_seq_one_letter_code
_entity_poly.pdbx_strand_id
1 'polypeptide(L)'
;MFKFDKNTVPYHISNLVFYLVTLAVVGLIYYFAFLPPLLEVTTDEFFSSFGFGEFIGSLFFLVLIIVPILLIVGAVFHLIRLIKPEKNIPAEN
;
A
#
# COMPACT_ATOMS: atom_id res chain seq x y z
N MET A 1 -10.71 -11.23 -7.99
CA MET A 1 -9.36 -11.82 -8.06
C MET A 1 -9.40 -12.87 -9.17
N PHE A 2 -8.88 -12.58 -10.36
CA PHE A 2 -8.85 -13.56 -11.44
C PHE A 2 -8.14 -14.82 -10.94
N LYS A 3 -8.73 -16.00 -11.14
CA LYS A 3 -8.20 -17.31 -10.70
C LYS A 3 -6.97 -17.72 -11.54
N PHE A 4 -5.98 -16.85 -11.66
CA PHE A 4 -4.70 -17.22 -12.23
C PHE A 4 -3.92 -18.01 -11.18
N ASP A 5 -3.30 -19.11 -11.60
CA ASP A 5 -2.34 -19.83 -10.77
C ASP A 5 -1.24 -18.85 -10.33
N LYS A 6 -0.92 -18.89 -9.03
CA LYS A 6 0.00 -17.97 -8.35
C LYS A 6 1.41 -17.97 -8.94
N ASN A 7 1.76 -19.00 -9.71
CA ASN A 7 3.07 -19.15 -10.35
C ASN A 7 3.09 -18.68 -11.81
N THR A 8 1.99 -18.11 -12.31
CA THR A 8 1.88 -17.71 -13.71
C THR A 8 2.22 -16.24 -13.92
N VAL A 9 2.77 -15.93 -15.09
CA VAL A 9 3.06 -14.54 -15.50
C VAL A 9 1.82 -13.65 -15.44
N PRO A 10 0.63 -14.05 -15.95
CA PRO A 10 -0.59 -13.24 -15.85
C PRO A 10 -1.00 -12.91 -14.41
N TYR A 11 -0.79 -13.84 -13.46
CA TYR A 11 -1.01 -13.59 -12.04
C TYR A 11 -0.11 -12.46 -11.53
N HIS A 12 1.19 -12.51 -11.82
CA HIS A 12 2.11 -11.50 -11.33
C HIS A 12 1.91 -10.14 -12.01
N ILE A 13 1.57 -10.08 -13.30
CA ILE A 13 1.23 -8.83 -13.99
C ILE A 13 -0.03 -8.20 -13.38
N SER A 14 -1.11 -8.97 -13.25
CA SER A 14 -2.39 -8.45 -12.75
C SER A 14 -2.26 -7.91 -11.33
N ASN A 15 -1.53 -8.62 -10.47
CA ASN A 15 -1.29 -8.17 -9.10
C ASN A 15 -0.34 -6.96 -9.04
N LEU A 16 0.72 -6.92 -9.86
CA LEU A 16 1.59 -5.75 -9.93
C LEU A 16 0.79 -4.49 -10.27
N VAL A 17 -0.06 -4.55 -11.31
CA VAL A 17 -0.94 -3.45 -11.70
C VAL A 17 -1.87 -3.06 -10.55
N PHE A 18 -2.48 -4.04 -9.88
CA PHE A 18 -3.33 -3.78 -8.72
C PHE A 18 -2.60 -3.03 -7.61
N TYR A 19 -1.40 -3.49 -7.21
CA TYR A 19 -0.60 -2.83 -6.17
C TYR A 19 -0.19 -1.42 -6.57
N LEU A 20 0.22 -1.20 -7.82
CA LEU A 20 0.61 0.13 -8.31
C LEU A 20 -0.58 1.10 -8.36
N VAL A 21 -1.73 0.65 -8.87
CA VAL A 21 -2.95 1.48 -8.90
C VAL A 21 -3.42 1.79 -7.48
N THR A 22 -3.41 0.80 -6.59
CA THR A 22 -3.79 1.01 -5.19
C THR A 22 -2.82 1.98 -4.51
N LEU A 23 -1.52 1.86 -4.75
CA LEU A 23 -0.52 2.78 -4.21
C LEU A 23 -0.74 4.21 -4.71
N ALA A 24 -1.07 4.39 -5.99
CA ALA A 24 -1.40 5.70 -6.55
C ALA A 24 -2.66 6.30 -5.89
N VAL A 25 -3.73 5.51 -5.75
CA VAL A 25 -4.98 5.95 -5.10
C VAL A 25 -4.74 6.30 -3.63
N VAL A 26 -4.03 5.46 -2.88
CA VAL A 26 -3.66 5.74 -1.49
C VAL A 26 -2.78 6.97 -1.39
N GLY A 27 -1.84 7.17 -2.32
CA GLY A 27 -1.02 8.38 -2.39
C GLY A 27 -1.84 9.64 -2.62
N LEU A 28 -2.86 9.60 -3.50
CA LEU A 28 -3.78 10.72 -3.72
C LEU A 28 -4.61 11.00 -2.46
N ILE A 29 -5.11 9.95 -1.79
CA ILE A 29 -5.83 10.09 -0.51
C ILE A 29 -4.90 10.75 0.52
N TYR A 30 -3.64 10.32 0.62
CA TYR A 30 -2.66 10.91 1.53
C TYR A 30 -2.44 12.39 1.24
N TYR A 31 -2.21 12.73 -0.02
CA TYR A 31 -1.96 14.10 -0.45
C TYR A 31 -3.15 15.03 -0.18
N PHE A 32 -4.39 14.61 -0.46
CA PHE A 32 -5.56 15.49 -0.36
C PHE A 32 -6.23 15.48 1.02
N ALA A 33 -6.27 14.34 1.71
CA ALA A 33 -6.99 14.21 2.97
C ALA A 33 -6.09 14.35 4.21
N PHE A 34 -4.81 13.98 4.10
CA PHE A 34 -3.93 13.85 5.26
C PHE A 34 -2.77 14.85 5.29
N LEU A 35 -2.21 15.23 4.14
CA LEU A 35 -1.13 16.21 4.08
C LEU A 35 -1.53 17.59 4.65
N PRO A 36 -2.71 18.18 4.34
CA PRO A 36 -3.05 19.50 4.85
C PRO A 36 -3.12 19.55 6.38
N PRO A 37 -3.84 18.63 7.07
CA PRO A 37 -3.79 18.56 8.54
C PRO A 37 -2.38 18.38 9.09
N LEU A 38 -1.52 17.58 8.45
CA LEU A 38 -0.15 17.36 8.91
C LEU A 38 0.76 18.60 8.77
N LEU A 39 0.46 19.49 7.83
CA LEU A 39 1.18 20.75 7.67
C LEU A 39 0.66 21.84 8.60
N GLU A 40 -0.62 21.81 8.96
CA GLU A 40 -1.26 22.78 9.84
C GLU A 40 -1.02 22.48 11.33
N VAL A 41 -0.85 21.21 11.70
CA VAL A 41 -0.64 20.80 13.10
C VAL A 41 0.85 20.86 13.44
N THR A 42 1.31 22.01 13.94
CA THR A 42 2.54 22.07 14.74
C THR A 42 2.33 21.25 16.01
N THR A 43 3.21 20.27 16.22
CA THR A 43 3.05 19.10 17.11
C THR A 43 2.67 19.36 18.56
N ASP A 44 2.77 20.58 19.07
CA ASP A 44 2.70 20.84 20.51
C ASP A 44 1.25 20.88 21.05
N GLU A 45 0.26 21.26 20.24
CA GLU A 45 -1.16 21.26 20.66
C GLU A 45 -1.80 19.86 20.60
N PHE A 46 -1.36 19.01 19.66
CA PHE A 46 -1.90 17.66 19.45
C PHE A 46 -1.54 16.69 20.59
N PHE A 47 -0.38 16.84 21.23
CA PHE A 47 0.05 15.97 22.34
C PHE A 47 -0.34 16.50 23.73
N SER A 48 -0.73 17.77 23.87
CA SER A 48 -1.13 18.35 25.16
C SER A 48 -2.56 17.99 25.59
N SER A 49 -3.38 17.48 24.68
CA SER A 49 -4.79 17.09 24.88
C SER A 49 -5.03 15.58 24.77
N PHE A 50 -3.96 14.76 24.77
CA PHE A 50 -3.99 13.33 24.44
C PHE A 50 -5.03 12.50 25.24
N GLY A 51 -6.17 12.24 24.61
CA GLY A 51 -7.27 11.39 25.05
C GLY A 51 -7.59 10.27 24.04
N PHE A 52 -8.82 9.74 24.10
CA PHE A 52 -9.22 8.59 23.27
C PHE A 52 -9.25 8.92 21.76
N GLY A 53 -9.57 10.16 21.40
CA GLY A 53 -9.56 10.63 20.01
C GLY A 53 -8.15 10.67 19.42
N GLU A 54 -7.18 11.18 20.16
CA GLU A 54 -5.77 11.25 19.76
C GLU A 54 -5.13 9.85 19.70
N PHE A 55 -5.50 8.93 20.60
CA PHE A 55 -5.05 7.54 20.55
C PHE A 55 -5.52 6.84 19.26
N ILE A 56 -6.81 6.96 18.92
CA ILE A 56 -7.35 6.42 17.66
C ILE A 56 -6.70 7.10 16.45
N GLY A 57 -6.46 8.41 16.51
CA GLY A 57 -5.71 9.16 15.51
C GLY A 57 -4.28 8.63 15.32
N SER A 58 -3.58 8.28 16.40
CA SER A 58 -2.22 7.73 16.33
C SER A 58 -2.17 6.32 15.72
N LEU A 59 -3.15 5.46 16.03
CA LEU A 59 -3.30 4.15 15.38
C LEU A 59 -3.61 4.31 13.89
N PHE A 60 -4.47 5.26 13.54
CA PHE A 60 -4.77 5.59 12.15
C PHE A 60 -3.53 6.09 11.42
N PHE A 61 -2.68 6.91 12.06
CA PHE A 61 -1.42 7.38 11.51
C PHE A 61 -0.43 6.23 11.23
N LEU A 62 -0.38 5.22 12.11
CA LEU A 62 0.40 4.01 11.85
C LEU A 62 -0.11 3.26 10.61
N VAL A 63 -1.43 3.17 10.43
CA VAL A 63 -2.02 2.58 9.21
C VAL A 63 -1.62 3.36 7.96
N LEU A 64 -1.58 4.70 8.02
CA LEU A 64 -1.12 5.54 6.91
C LEU A 64 0.33 5.28 6.50
N ILE A 65 1.18 4.82 7.41
CA ILE A 65 2.57 4.46 7.12
C ILE A 65 2.67 3.00 6.66
N ILE A 66 2.02 2.09 7.38
CA ILE A 66 2.10 0.64 7.15
C ILE A 66 1.51 0.26 5.79
N VAL A 67 0.36 0.83 5.41
CA VAL A 67 -0.33 0.46 4.18
C VAL A 67 0.53 0.76 2.93
N PRO A 68 1.09 1.96 2.72
CA PRO A 68 2.00 2.21 1.61
C PRO A 68 3.20 1.27 1.57
N ILE A 69 3.80 0.96 2.73
CA ILE A 69 4.93 0.02 2.80
C ILE A 69 4.50 -1.37 2.30
N LEU A 70 3.36 -1.88 2.77
CA LEU A 70 2.84 -3.18 2.34
C LEU A 70 2.54 -3.21 0.84
N LEU A 71 1.98 -2.13 0.30
CA LEU A 71 1.70 -2.02 -1.14
C LEU A 71 3.00 -2.00 -1.96
N ILE A 72 4.04 -1.29 -1.50
CA ILE A 72 5.36 -1.28 -2.13
C ILE A 72 5.98 -2.68 -2.10
N VAL A 73 5.95 -3.36 -0.95
CA VAL A 73 6.47 -4.73 -0.81
C VAL A 73 5.74 -5.68 -1.76
N GLY A 74 4.41 -5.58 -1.85
CA GLY A 74 3.61 -6.35 -2.79
C GLY A 74 4.00 -6.10 -4.25
N ALA A 75 4.08 -4.82 -4.65
CA ALA A 75 4.51 -4.45 -6.00
C ALA A 75 5.92 -4.98 -6.31
N VAL A 76 6.89 -4.79 -5.41
CA VAL A 76 8.27 -5.28 -5.58
C VAL A 76 8.31 -6.80 -5.69
N PHE A 77 7.56 -7.52 -4.85
CA PHE A 77 7.47 -8.98 -4.91
C PHE A 77 7.00 -9.46 -6.29
N HIS A 78 5.90 -8.88 -6.80
CA HIS A 78 5.38 -9.25 -8.11
C HIS A 78 6.31 -8.82 -9.26
N LEU A 79 6.97 -7.68 -9.14
CA LEU A 79 7.98 -7.23 -10.11
C LEU A 79 9.19 -8.19 -10.17
N ILE A 80 9.72 -8.60 -9.02
CA ILE A 80 10.82 -9.57 -8.95
C ILE A 80 10.42 -10.88 -9.60
N ARG A 81 9.21 -11.36 -9.35
CA ARG A 81 8.68 -12.60 -9.93
C ARG A 81 8.47 -12.52 -11.45
N LEU A 82 8.25 -11.33 -12.00
CA LEU A 82 8.22 -11.12 -13.46
C LEU A 82 9.61 -11.11 -14.08
N ILE A 83 10.60 -10.52 -13.40
CA ILE A 83 11.99 -10.43 -13.90
C ILE A 83 12.74 -11.76 -13.72
N LYS A 84 12.49 -12.45 -12.60
CA LYS A 84 13.11 -13.73 -12.23
C LYS A 84 12.00 -14.74 -11.88
N PRO A 85 11.30 -15.27 -12.89
CA PRO A 85 10.30 -16.30 -12.65
C PRO A 85 10.98 -17.57 -12.12
N GLU A 86 10.46 -18.11 -11.02
CA GLU A 86 10.74 -19.51 -10.67
C GLU A 86 10.14 -20.38 -11.77
N LYS A 87 10.95 -21.28 -12.35
CA LYS A 87 10.64 -22.24 -13.42
C LYS A 87 9.17 -22.19 -13.89
N ASN A 88 8.89 -21.30 -14.85
CA ASN A 88 7.56 -20.99 -15.35
C ASN A 88 6.79 -22.28 -15.69
N ILE A 89 5.65 -22.50 -15.01
CA ILE A 89 4.60 -23.37 -15.53
C ILE A 89 3.78 -22.46 -16.47
N PRO A 90 3.85 -22.64 -17.80
CA PRO A 90 2.99 -21.88 -18.70
C PRO A 90 1.53 -22.12 -18.28
N ALA A 91 0.72 -21.06 -18.28
CA ALA A 91 -0.71 -21.22 -18.06
C ALA A 91 -1.23 -22.24 -19.08
N GLU A 92 -1.81 -23.35 -18.61
CA GLU A 92 -2.47 -24.30 -19.50
C GLU A 92 -3.53 -23.55 -20.32
N ASN A 93 -3.47 -23.74 -21.64
CA ASN A 93 -4.41 -23.18 -22.61
C ASN A 93 -5.79 -23.83 -22.45
#